data_AF-A0A9X1LGA8-F1
#
_entry.id   AF-A0A9X1LGA8-F1
#
_cell.length_a   1.000
_cell.length_b   1.000
_cell.length_c   1.000
_cell.angle_alpha   90.00
_cell.angle_beta   90.00
_cell.angle_gamma   90.00
#
_symmetry.space_group_name_H-M   'P 1'
#
loop_
_entity.id
_entity.type
_entity.pdbx_description
1 polymer ?
#
loop_
_entity_poly.entity_id
_entity_poly.type
_entity_poly.pdbx_seq_one_letter_code
_entity_poly.pdbx_strand_id
1 'polypeptide(L)'
;MATLFKIIGLWSSKITWDHGGRLMLFLGVIGVWIAIYTGDLADGIVSRQLCDPTVLKEHENFAYTTAWIFTIALAIELLMRYIDILKTRITSFILVLLMLAGTGTLMYVGHLGAELVYQQAAGVNIPSEDCTEFN
;
A
#
# COMPACT_ATOMS: atom_id res chain seq x y z
N MET A 1 6.95 -4.47 5.56
CA MET A 1 7.45 -5.70 6.23
C MET A 1 7.61 -6.89 5.27
N ALA A 2 6.60 -7.23 4.45
CA ALA A 2 6.71 -8.33 3.46
C ALA A 2 7.97 -8.23 2.57
N THR A 3 8.26 -7.03 2.04
CA THR A 3 9.47 -6.76 1.24
C THR A 3 10.76 -7.11 1.97
N LEU A 4 10.86 -6.77 3.26
CA LEU A 4 12.04 -7.08 4.08
C LEU A 4 12.22 -8.59 4.26
N PHE A 5 11.13 -9.31 4.52
CA PHE A 5 11.16 -10.77 4.67
C PHE A 5 11.60 -11.43 3.36
N LYS A 6 11.14 -10.91 2.21
CA LYS A 6 11.53 -11.43 0.91
C LYS A 6 13.00 -11.16 0.56
N ILE A 7 13.50 -9.98 0.92
CA ILE A 7 14.93 -9.62 0.82
C ILE A 7 15.75 -10.60 1.65
N ILE A 8 15.44 -10.78 2.94
CA ILE A 8 16.16 -11.71 3.82
C ILE A 8 16.10 -13.16 3.28
N GLY A 9 14.96 -13.55 2.71
CA GLY A 9 14.76 -14.85 2.07
C GLY A 9 15.67 -15.14 0.86
N LEU A 10 16.31 -14.13 0.26
CA LEU A 10 17.28 -14.35 -0.83
C LEU A 10 18.59 -15.01 -0.33
N TRP A 11 18.97 -14.79 0.93
CA TRP A 11 20.18 -15.34 1.54
C TRP A 11 19.89 -16.39 2.63
N SER A 12 18.68 -16.42 3.16
CA SER A 12 18.27 -17.35 4.21
C SER A 12 17.18 -18.30 3.72
N SER A 13 17.48 -19.59 3.68
CA SER A 13 16.53 -20.66 3.31
C SER A 13 15.56 -21.06 4.44
N LYS A 14 15.52 -20.30 5.54
CA LYS A 14 14.62 -20.62 6.65
C LYS A 14 13.17 -20.43 6.22
N ILE A 15 12.36 -21.45 6.50
CA ILE A 15 10.94 -21.52 6.17
C ILE A 15 10.12 -20.33 6.72
N THR A 16 10.57 -19.75 7.84
CA THR A 16 9.94 -18.58 8.48
C THR A 16 9.92 -17.36 7.56
N TRP A 17 10.99 -17.08 6.82
CA TRP A 17 11.08 -15.90 5.97
C TRP A 17 10.19 -16.03 4.74
N ASP A 18 10.14 -17.22 4.17
CA ASP A 18 9.35 -17.51 2.96
C ASP A 18 7.85 -17.59 3.26
N HIS A 19 7.42 -18.34 4.29
CA HIS A 19 6.01 -18.40 4.66
C HIS A 19 5.50 -17.09 5.30
N GLY A 20 6.30 -16.48 6.19
CA GLY A 20 5.94 -15.23 6.84
C GLY A 20 5.84 -14.07 5.84
N GLY A 21 6.78 -13.97 4.90
CA GLY A 21 6.77 -12.94 3.86
C GLY A 21 5.54 -13.02 2.98
N ARG A 22 5.18 -14.24 2.54
CA ARG A 22 3.99 -14.49 1.72
C ARG A 22 2.69 -14.20 2.45
N LEU A 23 2.58 -14.61 3.73
CA LEU A 23 1.41 -14.31 4.54
C LEU A 23 1.23 -12.79 4.71
N MET A 24 2.32 -12.07 5.02
CA MET A 24 2.28 -10.61 5.11
C MET A 24 1.93 -9.94 3.79
N LEU A 25 2.43 -10.45 2.66
CA LEU A 25 2.08 -9.93 1.34
C LEU A 25 0.60 -10.15 1.05
N PHE A 26 0.07 -11.35 1.32
CA PHE A 26 -1.33 -11.67 1.14
C PHE A 26 -2.26 -10.78 1.98
N LEU A 27 -1.97 -10.64 3.28
CA LEU A 27 -2.73 -9.76 4.17
C LEU A 27 -2.62 -8.30 3.76
N GLY A 28 -1.44 -7.86 3.31
CA GLY A 28 -1.22 -6.51 2.81
C GLY A 28 -2.04 -6.19 1.56
N VAL A 29 -2.12 -7.14 0.62
CA VAL A 29 -2.95 -7.01 -0.60
C VAL A 29 -4.43 -6.91 -0.25
N ILE A 30 -4.93 -7.76 0.65
CA ILE A 30 -6.33 -7.65 1.10
C ILE A 30 -6.56 -6.29 1.78
N GLY A 31 -5.66 -5.88 2.67
CA GLY A 31 -5.76 -4.63 3.41
C GLY A 31 -5.81 -3.40 2.51
N VAL A 32 -4.95 -3.33 1.47
CA VAL A 32 -4.92 -2.17 0.56
C VAL A 32 -6.19 -2.07 -0.28
N TRP A 33 -6.73 -3.20 -0.76
CA TRP A 33 -8.00 -3.19 -1.50
C TRP A 33 -9.19 -2.80 -0.63
N ILE A 34 -9.22 -3.24 0.63
CA ILE A 34 -10.24 -2.79 1.59
C ILE A 34 -10.10 -1.28 1.84
N ALA A 35 -8.88 -0.78 2.02
CA ALA A 35 -8.62 0.63 2.26
C ALA A 35 -9.08 1.50 1.08
N ILE A 36 -8.74 1.11 -0.16
CA ILE A 36 -9.21 1.79 -1.39
C ILE A 36 -10.74 1.78 -1.45
N TYR A 37 -11.37 0.63 -1.25
CA TYR A 37 -12.83 0.52 -1.28
C TYR A 37 -13.49 1.47 -0.26
N THR A 38 -12.98 1.53 0.97
CA THR A 38 -13.51 2.46 1.98
C THR A 38 -13.21 3.92 1.67
N GLY A 39 -12.10 4.22 1.00
CA GLY A 39 -11.74 5.56 0.53
C GLY A 39 -12.69 6.06 -0.56
N ASP A 40 -12.97 5.23 -1.56
CA ASP A 40 -13.87 5.57 -2.68
C ASP A 40 -15.32 5.82 -2.19
N LEU A 41 -15.76 5.12 -1.14
CA LEU A 41 -17.06 5.39 -0.50
C LEU A 41 -17.12 6.79 0.14
N ALA A 42 -15.99 7.30 0.63
CA ALA A 42 -15.89 8.62 1.27
C ALA A 42 -15.56 9.75 0.29
N ASP A 43 -15.00 9.44 -0.88
CA ASP A 43 -14.51 10.41 -1.86
C ASP A 43 -15.56 11.46 -2.25
N GLY A 44 -16.81 11.05 -2.52
CA GLY A 44 -17.86 11.98 -2.94
C GLY A 44 -18.23 13.06 -1.91
N ILE A 45 -17.93 12.83 -0.62
CA ILE A 45 -18.16 13.78 0.47
C ILE A 45 -16.91 14.62 0.72
N VAL A 46 -15.75 13.95 0.83
CA VAL A 46 -14.48 14.59 1.20
C VAL A 46 -13.96 15.49 0.08
N SER A 47 -14.01 15.04 -1.18
CA SER A 47 -13.48 15.80 -2.33
C SER A 47 -14.07 17.20 -2.49
N ARG A 48 -15.33 17.41 -2.06
CA ARG A 48 -16.03 18.70 -2.12
C ARG A 48 -15.61 19.68 -1.02
N GLN A 49 -14.95 19.20 0.02
CA GLN A 49 -14.50 19.99 1.17
C GLN A 49 -13.03 20.38 1.05
N LEU A 50 -12.30 19.83 0.08
CA LEU A 50 -10.88 20.09 -0.14
C LEU A 50 -10.66 21.41 -0.89
N CYS A 51 -9.57 22.09 -0.51
CA CYS A 51 -9.10 23.28 -1.21
C CYS A 51 -8.45 22.93 -2.56
N ASP A 52 -7.71 21.82 -2.61
CA ASP A 52 -7.06 21.29 -3.81
C ASP A 52 -7.38 19.79 -3.99
N PRO A 53 -8.36 19.44 -4.83
CA PRO A 53 -8.76 18.05 -5.06
C PRO A 53 -7.72 17.25 -5.87
N THR A 54 -6.70 17.90 -6.46
CA THR A 54 -5.68 17.19 -7.23
C THR A 54 -4.83 16.29 -6.35
N VAL A 55 -4.50 16.72 -5.14
CA VAL A 55 -3.77 15.91 -4.14
C VAL A 55 -4.54 14.64 -3.78
N LEU A 56 -5.87 14.73 -3.64
CA LEU A 56 -6.71 13.55 -3.37
C LEU A 56 -6.66 12.58 -4.54
N LYS A 57 -6.76 13.10 -5.77
CA LYS A 57 -6.71 12.24 -6.96
C LYS A 57 -5.34 11.60 -7.15
N GLU A 58 -4.25 12.31 -6.86
CA GLU A 58 -2.91 11.72 -6.86
C GLU A 58 -2.77 10.64 -5.79
N HIS A 59 -3.26 10.89 -4.56
CA HIS A 59 -3.26 9.90 -3.48
C HIS A 59 -3.99 8.62 -3.91
N GLU A 60 -5.18 8.75 -4.49
CA GLU A 60 -5.99 7.64 -5.00
C GLU A 60 -5.26 6.88 -6.13
N ASN A 61 -4.75 7.58 -7.14
CA ASN A 61 -4.04 6.97 -8.28
C ASN A 61 -2.80 6.18 -7.82
N PHE A 62 -2.03 6.74 -6.89
CA PHE A 62 -0.88 6.05 -6.31
C PHE A 62 -1.31 4.89 -5.41
N ALA A 63 -2.43 4.99 -4.68
CA ALA A 63 -2.98 3.87 -3.91
C ALA A 63 -3.34 2.69 -4.81
N TYR A 64 -4.03 2.94 -5.92
CA TYR A 64 -4.31 1.92 -6.94
C TYR A 64 -3.03 1.33 -7.56
N THR A 65 -2.04 2.18 -7.85
CA THR A 65 -0.73 1.73 -8.36
C THR A 65 -0.04 0.81 -7.36
N THR A 66 0.00 1.17 -6.07
CA THR A 66 0.52 0.35 -4.99
C THR A 66 -0.23 -0.98 -4.87
N ALA A 67 -1.56 -0.95 -4.92
CA ALA A 67 -2.39 -2.15 -4.84
C ALA A 67 -2.10 -3.11 -5.99
N TRP A 68 -2.01 -2.62 -7.22
CA TRP A 68 -1.68 -3.45 -8.38
C TRP A 68 -0.27 -4.02 -8.32
N ILE A 69 0.74 -3.22 -7.94
CA ILE A 69 2.12 -3.70 -7.80
C ILE A 69 2.20 -4.87 -6.81
N PHE A 70 1.61 -4.74 -5.63
CA PHE A 70 1.65 -5.82 -4.64
C PHE A 70 0.75 -7.01 -5.02
N THR A 71 -0.37 -6.78 -5.71
CA THR A 71 -1.22 -7.87 -6.23
C THR A 71 -0.48 -8.69 -7.29
N ILE A 72 0.24 -8.03 -8.20
CA ILE A 72 1.09 -8.71 -9.20
C ILE A 72 2.24 -9.45 -8.51
N ALA A 73 2.88 -8.84 -7.52
CA ALA A 73 3.93 -9.51 -6.74
C ALA A 73 3.41 -10.79 -6.07
N LEU A 74 2.21 -10.74 -5.47
CA LEU A 74 1.55 -11.90 -4.87
C LEU A 74 1.23 -12.97 -5.93
N ALA A 75 0.70 -12.57 -7.09
CA ALA A 75 0.39 -13.48 -8.18
C ALA A 75 1.65 -14.19 -8.69
N ILE A 76 2.75 -13.46 -8.93
CA ILE A 76 4.04 -14.04 -9.31
C ILE A 76 4.52 -15.02 -8.24
N GLU A 77 4.45 -14.63 -6.97
CA GLU A 77 4.90 -15.47 -5.86
C GLU A 77 4.07 -16.77 -5.73
N LEU A 78 2.77 -16.73 -6.01
CA LEU A 78 1.92 -17.92 -6.05
C LEU A 78 2.21 -18.77 -7.30
N LEU A 79 2.38 -18.15 -8.48
CA LEU A 79 2.72 -18.86 -9.71
C LEU A 79 4.06 -19.59 -9.61
N MET A 80 5.06 -18.98 -8.97
CA MET A 80 6.34 -19.62 -8.68
C MET A 80 6.19 -20.88 -7.82
N ARG A 81 5.11 -21.05 -7.05
CA ARG A 81 4.87 -22.29 -6.28
C ARG A 81 4.40 -23.43 -7.18
N TYR A 82 3.58 -23.14 -8.18
CA TYR A 82 2.94 -24.14 -9.05
C TYR A 82 3.71 -24.42 -10.34
N ILE A 83 4.52 -23.47 -10.82
CA ILE A 83 5.25 -23.57 -12.10
C ILE A 83 6.75 -23.57 -11.82
N ASP A 84 7.38 -24.76 -11.89
CA ASP A 84 8.81 -24.93 -11.57
C ASP A 84 9.73 -24.12 -12.47
N ILE A 85 9.35 -23.88 -13.73
CA ILE A 85 10.14 -23.08 -14.68
C ILE A 85 10.29 -21.62 -14.23
N LEU A 86 9.39 -21.12 -13.37
CA LEU A 86 9.44 -19.78 -12.81
C LEU A 86 10.31 -19.69 -11.55
N LYS A 87 10.72 -20.82 -10.96
CA LYS A 87 11.57 -20.88 -9.75
C LYS A 87 13.04 -20.56 -10.05
N THR A 88 13.28 -19.47 -10.76
CA THR A 88 14.63 -19.01 -11.08
C THR A 88 15.08 -17.91 -10.13
N ARG A 89 16.41 -17.77 -10.00
CA ARG A 89 17.01 -16.67 -9.23
C ARG A 89 16.65 -15.31 -9.84
N ILE A 90 16.54 -15.23 -11.16
CA ILE A 90 16.15 -14.03 -11.90
C ILE A 90 14.72 -13.62 -11.51
N THR A 91 13.76 -14.56 -11.52
CA THR A 91 12.37 -14.27 -11.11
C THR A 91 12.30 -13.78 -9.67
N SER A 92 13.10 -14.35 -8.77
CA SER A 92 13.19 -13.90 -7.37
C SER A 92 13.72 -12.47 -7.24
N PHE A 93 14.74 -12.12 -8.02
CA PHE A 93 15.26 -10.75 -8.07
C PHE A 93 14.24 -9.75 -8.63
N ILE A 94 13.56 -10.11 -9.71
CA ILE A 94 12.50 -9.28 -10.31
C ILE A 94 11.37 -9.05 -9.29
N LEU A 95 10.96 -10.09 -8.58
CA LEU A 95 9.94 -9.99 -7.54
C LEU A 95 10.36 -9.03 -6.42
N VAL A 96 11.61 -9.11 -5.95
CA VAL A 96 12.13 -8.19 -4.93
C VAL A 96 12.18 -6.75 -5.44
N LEU A 97 12.60 -6.52 -6.68
CA LEU A 97 12.62 -5.19 -7.29
C LEU A 97 11.18 -4.62 -7.37
N LEU A 98 10.22 -5.45 -7.79
CA LEU A 98 8.81 -5.07 -7.85
C LEU A 98 8.27 -4.71 -6.46
N MET A 99 8.58 -5.50 -5.43
CA MET A 99 8.18 -5.21 -4.05
C MET A 99 8.85 -3.94 -3.49
N LEU A 100 10.09 -3.64 -3.87
CA LEU A 100 10.76 -2.39 -3.53
C LEU A 100 10.07 -1.19 -4.18
N ALA A 101 9.72 -1.27 -5.47
CA ALA A 101 8.93 -0.24 -6.15
C ALA A 101 7.56 -0.06 -5.50
N GLY A 102 6.87 -1.15 -5.14
CA GLY A 102 5.61 -1.11 -4.39
C GLY A 102 5.77 -0.45 -3.01
N THR A 103 6.89 -0.68 -2.33
CA THR A 103 7.18 -0.05 -1.05
C THR A 103 7.43 1.46 -1.22
N GLY A 104 8.12 1.87 -2.28
CA GLY A 104 8.34 3.27 -2.62
C GLY A 104 7.02 4.01 -2.90
N THR A 105 6.15 3.41 -3.73
CA THR A 105 4.82 3.98 -4.00
C THR A 105 3.97 4.04 -2.74
N LEU A 106 3.98 3.01 -1.88
CA LEU A 106 3.26 3.01 -0.61
C LEU A 106 3.71 4.14 0.32
N MET A 107 5.03 4.42 0.40
CA MET A 107 5.55 5.55 1.18
C MET A 107 5.05 6.88 0.63
N TYR A 108 5.00 7.03 -0.68
CA TYR A 108 4.50 8.24 -1.33
C TYR A 108 2.98 8.43 -1.14
N VAL A 109 2.18 7.36 -1.21
CA VAL A 109 0.76 7.38 -0.84
C VAL A 109 0.59 7.88 0.59
N GLY A 110 1.42 7.39 1.52
CA GLY A 110 1.43 7.86 2.91
C GLY A 110 1.77 9.35 3.04
N HIS A 111 2.70 9.86 2.22
CA HIS A 111 3.04 11.28 2.18
C HIS A 111 1.87 12.14 1.69
N LEU A 112 1.24 11.76 0.58
CA LEU A 112 0.03 12.45 0.06
C LEU A 112 -1.13 12.36 1.06
N GLY A 113 -1.28 11.24 1.76
CA GLY A 113 -2.29 11.09 2.81
C GLY A 113 -2.06 12.04 3.98
N ALA A 114 -0.82 12.26 4.38
CA ALA A 114 -0.47 13.25 5.39
C ALA A 114 -0.77 14.68 4.89
N GLU A 115 -0.50 14.98 3.63
CA GLU A 115 -0.83 16.27 3.01
C GLU A 115 -2.33 16.56 3.03
N LEU A 116 -3.17 15.57 2.68
CA LEU A 116 -4.62 15.68 2.76
C LEU A 116 -5.10 16.04 4.17
N VAL A 117 -4.59 15.34 5.19
CA VAL A 117 -5.02 15.56 6.58
C VAL A 117 -4.48 16.87 7.13
N TYR A 118 -3.18 17.13 7.02
CA TYR A 118 -2.52 18.24 7.70
C TYR A 118 -2.61 19.58 6.98
N GLN A 119 -2.72 19.58 5.64
CA GLN A 119 -2.79 20.82 4.88
C GLN A 119 -4.21 21.17 4.44
N GLN A 120 -5.07 20.17 4.25
CA GLN A 120 -6.42 20.37 3.72
C GLN A 120 -7.55 19.94 4.66
N ALA A 121 -7.22 19.46 5.87
CA ALA A 121 -8.19 18.99 6.86
C ALA A 121 -9.15 17.91 6.32
N ALA A 122 -8.67 17.07 5.40
CA ALA A 122 -9.48 16.02 4.78
C ALA A 122 -10.04 15.04 5.83
N GLY A 123 -11.37 15.01 5.99
CA GLY A 123 -12.04 14.13 6.94
C GLY A 123 -11.78 14.48 8.42
N VAL A 124 -11.30 15.70 8.71
CA VAL A 124 -11.04 16.18 10.07
C VAL A 124 -12.14 17.15 10.50
N ASN A 125 -12.59 17.04 11.75
CA ASN A 125 -13.45 18.06 12.34
C ASN A 125 -12.59 19.23 12.83
N ILE A 126 -12.79 20.42 12.28
CA ILE A 126 -12.06 21.64 12.68
C ILE A 126 -12.86 22.28 13.83
N PRO A 127 -12.34 22.27 15.08
CA PRO A 127 -13.04 22.90 16.20
C PRO A 127 -13.09 24.42 16.07
N SER A 128 -14.00 25.05 16.82
CA SER A 128 -13.96 26.50 17.02
C SER A 128 -12.65 26.93 17.67
N GLU A 129 -12.23 28.19 17.46
CA GLU A 129 -10.96 28.71 18.01
C GLU A 129 -10.87 28.53 19.54
N ASP A 130 -12.00 28.59 20.24
CA ASP A 130 -12.10 28.44 21.69
C ASP A 130 -12.36 26.99 22.14
N CYS A 131 -12.40 26.01 21.22
CA CYS A 131 -12.63 24.58 21.50
C CYS A 131 -13.86 24.29 22.37
N THR A 132 -14.90 25.11 22.24
CA THR A 132 -16.11 25.04 23.10
C THR A 132 -16.85 23.72 22.99
N GLU A 133 -16.64 22.95 21.91
CA GLU A 133 -17.24 21.65 21.70
C GLU A 133 -16.64 20.53 22.57
N PHE A 134 -15.54 20.79 23.29
CA PHE A 134 -14.80 19.80 24.09
C PHE A 134 -14.81 20.06 25.62
N ASN A 135 -15.57 21.05 26.09
CA ASN A 135 -15.75 21.37 27.53
C ASN A 135 -16.89 20.55 28.15
#